data_AF-A0A7V3JPG8-F1
#
_entry.id   AF-A0A7V3JPG8-F1
#
_cell.length_a   1.000
_cell.length_b   1.000
_cell.length_c   1.000
_cell.angle_alpha   90.00
_cell.angle_beta   90.00
_cell.angle_gamma   90.00
#
_symmetry.space_group_name_H-M   'P 1'
#
loop_
_entity.id
_entity.type
_entity.pdbx_description
1 polymer ?
#
loop_
_entity_poly.entity_id
_entity_poly.type
_entity_poly.pdbx_seq_one_letter_code
_entity_poly.pdbx_strand_id
1 'polypeptide(L)'
;DLLPRLAAEYNPQVVEALVRLGWLAREAHEVISGLVESLAERCVQPGPNGGVRLDRYALAGAPPFLVRELFIAVWRRQGWPLAEMGFDEWDALARLATDRPAAAWHGGQAAVHVFPGGIRAERVGSDLRIVRQ
;
A
#
# COMPACT_ATOMS: atom_id res chain seq x y z
N ASP A 1 -25.66 -14.00 -18.56
CA ASP A 1 -26.13 -13.09 -19.62
C ASP A 1 -26.53 -11.72 -19.04
N LEU A 2 -25.54 -10.94 -18.56
CA LEU A 2 -25.81 -9.70 -17.80
C LEU A 2 -25.74 -8.45 -18.69
N LEU A 3 -24.69 -8.33 -19.52
CA LEU A 3 -24.47 -7.15 -20.36
C LEU A 3 -25.59 -6.91 -21.40
N PRO A 4 -26.10 -7.95 -22.11
CA PRO A 4 -27.21 -7.74 -23.05
C PRO A 4 -28.50 -7.22 -22.38
N ARG A 5 -28.80 -7.69 -21.17
CA ARG A 5 -29.96 -7.22 -20.38
C ARG A 5 -29.81 -5.78 -19.94
N LEU A 6 -28.62 -5.40 -19.45
CA LEU A 6 -28.33 -4.00 -19.10
C LEU A 6 -28.46 -3.05 -20.29
N ALA A 7 -28.07 -3.50 -21.48
CA ALA A 7 -28.18 -2.73 -22.71
C ALA A 7 -29.65 -2.52 -23.13
N ALA A 8 -30.46 -3.59 -23.05
CA ALA A 8 -31.87 -3.55 -23.45
C ALA A 8 -32.77 -2.80 -22.45
N GLU A 9 -32.54 -2.97 -21.15
CA GLU A 9 -33.47 -2.52 -20.11
C GLU A 9 -33.09 -1.16 -19.48
N TYR A 10 -31.82 -0.72 -19.59
CA TYR A 10 -31.34 0.48 -18.87
C TYR A 10 -30.61 1.48 -19.76
N ASN A 11 -29.52 1.07 -20.41
CA ASN A 11 -28.70 1.96 -21.22
C ASN A 11 -28.14 1.20 -22.43
N PRO A 12 -28.63 1.48 -23.66
CA PRO A 12 -28.13 0.85 -24.88
C PRO A 12 -26.61 0.98 -25.10
N GLN A 13 -25.99 2.00 -24.50
CA GLN A 13 -24.56 2.28 -24.57
C GLN A 13 -23.76 1.76 -23.36
N VAL A 14 -24.31 0.87 -22.53
CA VAL A 14 -23.66 0.38 -21.30
C VAL A 14 -22.28 -0.21 -21.57
N VAL A 15 -22.11 -0.94 -22.67
CA VAL A 15 -20.82 -1.53 -23.06
C VAL A 15 -19.79 -0.43 -23.34
N GLU A 16 -20.16 0.59 -24.11
CA GLU A 16 -19.29 1.73 -24.41
C GLU A 16 -18.95 2.53 -23.15
N ALA A 17 -19.92 2.75 -22.26
CA ALA A 17 -19.72 3.44 -21.00
C ALA A 17 -18.73 2.68 -20.08
N LEU A 18 -18.81 1.35 -20.03
CA LEU A 18 -17.87 0.51 -19.28
C LEU A 18 -16.47 0.53 -19.89
N VAL A 19 -16.35 0.51 -21.23
CA VAL A 19 -15.06 0.65 -21.90
C VAL A 19 -14.44 1.99 -21.57
N ARG A 20 -15.19 3.09 -21.67
CA ARG A 20 -14.72 4.44 -21.30
C ARG A 20 -14.31 4.52 -19.83
N LEU A 21 -15.08 3.91 -18.92
CA LEU A 21 -14.70 3.82 -17.51
C LEU A 21 -13.38 3.05 -17.34
N GLY A 22 -13.18 1.95 -18.06
CA GLY A 22 -11.93 1.20 -18.06
C GLY A 22 -10.73 2.03 -18.49
N TRP A 23 -10.89 2.85 -19.55
CA TRP A 23 -9.85 3.78 -19.99
C TRP A 23 -9.51 4.83 -18.93
N LEU A 24 -10.52 5.52 -18.39
CA LEU A 24 -10.33 6.52 -17.35
C LEU A 24 -9.70 5.93 -16.08
N ALA A 25 -10.12 4.73 -15.68
CA ALA A 25 -9.56 4.02 -14.54
C ALA A 25 -8.09 3.64 -14.78
N ARG A 26 -7.74 3.25 -16.01
CA ARG A 26 -6.35 2.97 -16.39
C ARG A 26 -5.49 4.24 -16.30
N GLU A 27 -5.94 5.35 -16.86
CA GLU A 27 -5.20 6.63 -16.80
C GLU A 27 -4.96 7.06 -15.34
N ALA A 28 -5.99 6.99 -14.50
CA ALA A 28 -5.85 7.28 -13.07
C ALA A 28 -4.87 6.32 -12.38
N HIS A 29 -4.92 5.02 -12.72
CA HIS A 29 -4.02 4.02 -12.16
C HIS A 29 -2.56 4.23 -12.58
N GLU A 30 -2.31 4.65 -13.82
CA GLU A 30 -0.96 4.96 -14.31
C GLU A 30 -0.35 6.15 -13.54
N VAL A 31 -1.14 7.20 -13.29
CA VAL A 31 -0.71 8.34 -12.46
C VAL A 31 -0.38 7.88 -11.04
N ILE A 32 -1.26 7.12 -10.39
CA ILE A 32 -1.03 6.61 -9.03
C ILE A 32 0.21 5.72 -8.98
N SER A 33 0.38 4.84 -9.96
CA SER A 33 1.53 3.94 -10.05
C SER A 33 2.85 4.71 -10.15
N GLY A 34 2.89 5.78 -10.96
CA GLY A 34 4.06 6.66 -11.05
C GLY A 34 4.39 7.39 -9.74
N LEU A 35 3.35 7.83 -9.00
CA LEU A 35 3.53 8.44 -7.68
C LEU A 35 4.06 7.44 -6.65
N VAL A 36 3.56 6.20 -6.69
CA VAL A 36 4.00 5.11 -5.82
C VAL A 36 5.44 4.71 -6.12
N GLU A 37 5.82 4.58 -7.40
CA GLU A 37 7.20 4.31 -7.80
C GLU A 37 8.15 5.39 -7.28
N SER A 38 7.81 6.66 -7.54
CA SER A 38 8.59 7.80 -7.08
C SER A 38 8.71 7.85 -5.56
N LEU A 39 7.66 7.44 -4.83
CA LEU A 39 7.70 7.34 -3.37
C LEU A 39 8.59 6.18 -2.92
N ALA A 40 8.47 5.01 -3.57
CA ALA A 40 9.25 3.83 -3.27
C ALA A 40 10.75 4.06 -3.45
N GLU A 41 11.16 4.70 -4.54
CA GLU A 41 12.57 5.04 -4.82
C GLU A 41 13.17 5.92 -3.72
N ARG A 42 12.39 6.83 -3.13
CA ARG A 42 12.87 7.73 -2.08
C ARG A 42 12.95 7.09 -0.71
N CYS A 43 12.05 6.15 -0.40
CA CYS A 43 11.89 5.68 0.98
C CYS A 43 12.17 4.20 1.19
N VAL A 44 12.10 3.35 0.16
CA VAL A 44 12.25 1.89 0.30
C VAL A 44 13.68 1.46 -0.04
N GLN A 45 14.28 0.69 0.85
CA GLN A 45 15.63 0.16 0.72
C GLN A 45 15.60 -1.36 0.99
N PRO A 46 16.45 -2.16 0.34
CA PRO A 46 16.60 -3.58 0.68
C PRO A 46 16.99 -3.78 2.15
N GLY A 47 16.25 -4.67 2.82
CA GLY A 47 16.49 -5.09 4.19
C GLY A 47 17.29 -6.40 4.28
N PRO A 48 17.81 -6.74 5.47
CA PRO A 48 18.38 -8.06 5.70
C PRO A 48 17.32 -9.16 5.51
N ASN A 49 17.78 -10.38 5.23
CA ASN A 49 16.95 -11.60 5.12
C ASN A 49 15.79 -11.47 4.10
N GLY A 50 16.01 -10.74 3.00
CA GLY A 50 14.97 -10.53 1.98
C GLY A 50 13.83 -9.61 2.44
N GLY A 51 14.02 -8.87 3.54
CA GLY A 51 13.08 -7.85 4.00
C GLY A 51 13.25 -6.52 3.27
N VAL A 52 12.52 -5.51 3.74
CA VAL A 52 12.67 -4.11 3.33
C VAL A 52 12.84 -3.20 4.53
N ARG A 53 13.53 -2.08 4.34
CA ARG A 53 13.55 -0.94 5.26
C ARG A 53 12.88 0.24 4.58
N LEU A 54 12.06 0.97 5.31
CA LEU A 54 11.44 2.20 4.84
C LEU A 54 11.87 3.37 5.71
N ASP A 55 12.37 4.45 5.10
CA ASP A 55 12.54 5.74 5.77
C ASP A 55 11.17 6.39 5.98
N ARG A 56 10.75 6.48 7.24
CA ARG A 56 9.43 6.99 7.61
C ARG A 56 9.34 8.51 7.46
N TYR A 57 10.45 9.24 7.50
CA TYR A 57 10.45 10.68 7.29
C TYR A 57 10.21 11.04 5.83
N ALA A 58 10.67 10.20 4.89
CA ALA A 58 10.37 10.34 3.48
C ALA A 58 8.88 10.11 3.12
N LEU A 59 8.10 9.52 4.03
CA LEU A 59 6.65 9.39 3.95
C LEU A 59 5.88 10.60 4.50
N ALA A 60 6.58 11.57 5.11
CA ALA A 60 5.93 12.72 5.73
C ALA A 60 5.15 13.54 4.69
N GLY A 61 3.87 13.79 4.95
CA GLY A 61 2.98 14.52 4.06
C GLY A 61 2.42 13.71 2.90
N ALA A 62 2.80 12.44 2.73
CA ALA A 62 2.15 11.57 1.76
C ALA A 62 0.69 11.28 2.20
N PRO A 63 -0.29 11.38 1.28
CA PRO A 63 -1.66 10.97 1.55
C PRO A 63 -1.73 9.51 2.04
N PRO A 64 -2.60 9.17 3.01
CA PRO A 64 -2.70 7.80 3.53
C PRO A 64 -2.96 6.74 2.45
N PHE A 65 -3.70 7.10 1.39
CA PHE A 65 -3.94 6.19 0.27
C PHE A 65 -2.65 5.83 -0.48
N LEU A 66 -1.74 6.81 -0.72
CA LEU A 66 -0.47 6.53 -1.40
C LEU A 66 0.45 5.66 -0.54
N VAL A 67 0.41 5.84 0.78
CA VAL A 67 1.17 5.00 1.71
C VAL A 67 0.66 3.55 1.67
N ARG A 68 -0.65 3.32 1.58
CA ARG A 68 -1.21 1.97 1.40
C ARG A 68 -0.83 1.37 0.05
N GLU A 69 -0.98 2.12 -1.04
CA GLU A 69 -0.58 1.65 -2.38
C GLU A 69 0.92 1.33 -2.46
N LEU A 70 1.76 2.11 -1.78
CA LEU A 70 3.18 1.80 -1.61
C LEU A 70 3.39 0.43 -0.97
N PHE A 71 2.70 0.12 0.13
CA PHE A 71 2.84 -1.17 0.79
C PHE A 71 2.34 -2.34 -0.06
N ILE A 72 1.23 -2.15 -0.79
CA ILE A 72 0.75 -3.14 -1.77
C ILE A 72 1.82 -3.40 -2.85
N ALA A 73 2.44 -2.34 -3.37
CA ALA A 73 3.52 -2.46 -4.36
C ALA A 73 4.76 -3.17 -3.78
N VAL A 74 5.15 -2.86 -2.54
CA VAL A 74 6.23 -3.55 -1.81
C VAL A 74 5.91 -5.04 -1.66
N TRP A 75 4.71 -5.40 -1.21
CA TRP A 75 4.28 -6.79 -1.06
C TRP A 75 4.37 -7.56 -2.39
N ARG A 76 3.87 -6.95 -3.48
CA ARG A 76 3.93 -7.55 -4.82
C ARG A 76 5.36 -7.78 -5.27
N ARG A 77 6.26 -6.79 -5.09
CA ARG A 77 7.68 -6.90 -5.45
C ARG A 77 8.39 -7.99 -4.66
N GLN A 78 8.03 -8.18 -3.40
CA GLN A 78 8.60 -9.21 -2.54
C GLN A 78 7.96 -10.59 -2.73
N GLY A 79 6.90 -10.71 -3.54
CA GLY A 79 6.16 -11.95 -3.70
C GLY A 79 5.46 -12.41 -2.41
N TRP A 80 5.11 -11.48 -1.51
CA TRP A 80 4.44 -11.81 -0.26
C TRP A 80 2.93 -12.01 -0.45
N PRO A 81 2.27 -12.83 0.39
CA PRO A 81 0.85 -13.11 0.27
C PRO A 81 -0.01 -11.84 0.43
N LEU A 82 -0.89 -11.60 -0.54
CA LEU A 82 -1.84 -10.48 -0.51
C LEU A 82 -3.23 -10.90 -0.02
N ALA A 83 -3.58 -12.18 -0.13
CA ALA A 83 -4.97 -12.64 -0.03
C ALA A 83 -5.61 -12.38 1.36
N GLU A 84 -4.78 -12.38 2.40
CA GLU A 84 -5.21 -12.12 3.79
C GLU A 84 -4.99 -10.66 4.21
N MET A 85 -4.41 -9.82 3.36
CA MET A 85 -4.20 -8.40 3.64
C MET A 85 -5.42 -7.59 3.19
N GLY A 86 -6.33 -7.35 4.14
CA GLY A 86 -7.49 -6.50 3.97
C GLY A 86 -7.19 -5.01 4.16
N PHE A 87 -8.23 -4.19 4.05
CA PHE A 87 -8.11 -2.75 4.23
C PHE A 87 -7.56 -2.37 5.61
N ASP A 88 -8.02 -3.04 6.66
CA ASP A 88 -7.63 -2.73 8.04
C ASP A 88 -6.14 -3.04 8.28
N GLU A 89 -5.62 -4.14 7.72
CA GLU A 89 -4.19 -4.47 7.79
C GLU A 89 -3.34 -3.44 7.05
N TRP A 90 -3.77 -3.00 5.86
CA TRP A 90 -3.07 -1.95 5.10
C TRP A 90 -3.11 -0.61 5.83
N ASP A 91 -4.24 -0.25 6.43
CA ASP A 91 -4.38 0.99 7.18
C ASP A 91 -3.54 0.96 8.47
N ALA A 92 -3.51 -0.17 9.17
CA ALA A 92 -2.66 -0.36 10.34
C ALA A 92 -1.17 -0.24 9.99
N LEU A 93 -0.74 -0.84 8.88
CA LEU A 93 0.64 -0.72 8.40
C LEU A 93 0.98 0.72 7.99
N ALA A 94 0.05 1.42 7.30
CA ALA A 94 0.21 2.82 6.94
C ALA A 94 0.39 3.71 8.17
N ARG A 95 -0.46 3.55 9.19
CA ARG A 95 -0.34 4.28 10.47
C ARG A 95 0.96 3.95 11.19
N LEU A 96 1.36 2.68 11.25
CA LEU A 96 2.64 2.27 11.82
C LEU A 96 3.82 2.96 11.12
N ALA A 97 3.71 3.22 9.81
CA ALA A 97 4.72 3.95 9.06
C ALA A 97 4.67 5.46 9.34
N THR A 98 3.50 6.09 9.39
CA THR A 98 3.36 7.55 9.42
C THR A 98 3.23 8.17 10.80
N ASP A 99 2.79 7.42 11.82
CA ASP A 99 2.50 7.98 13.13
C ASP A 99 3.77 8.55 13.77
N ARG A 100 3.76 9.86 14.06
CA ARG A 100 4.85 10.50 14.78
C ARG A 100 5.00 9.85 16.15
N PRO A 101 6.22 9.49 16.59
CA PRO A 101 6.41 9.13 17.98
C PRO A 101 5.99 10.33 18.84
N ALA A 102 4.99 10.14 19.71
CA ALA A 102 4.64 11.15 20.70
C ALA A 102 5.92 11.61 21.42
N ALA A 103 6.16 12.91 21.48
CA ALA A 103 7.27 13.44 22.27
C ALA A 103 7.12 12.91 23.70
N ALA A 104 8.12 12.19 24.21
CA ALA A 104 8.12 11.34 25.42
C ALA A 104 7.90 9.83 25.19
N TRP A 105 8.73 9.20 24.37
CA TRP A 105 9.11 7.79 24.59
C TRP A 105 10.35 7.78 25.49
N HIS A 106 10.16 7.78 26.81
CA HIS A 106 11.21 7.37 27.73
C HIS A 106 11.19 5.83 27.81
N GLY A 107 12.01 5.20 26.98
CA GLY A 107 12.05 3.74 26.81
C GLY A 107 11.64 3.37 25.39
N GLY A 108 12.63 3.21 24.51
CA GLY A 108 12.46 2.96 23.08
C GLY A 108 11.92 1.57 22.77
N GLN A 109 10.66 1.30 23.14
CA GLN A 109 10.00 0.07 22.77
C GLN A 109 9.48 0.21 21.33
N ALA A 110 10.13 -0.50 20.41
CA ALA A 110 9.75 -0.57 19.01
C ALA A 110 8.28 -1.01 18.90
N ALA A 111 7.47 -0.28 18.14
CA ALA A 111 6.14 -0.75 17.76
C ALA A 111 6.32 -1.90 16.77
N VAL A 112 5.99 -3.11 17.21
CA VAL A 112 6.04 -4.35 16.42
C VAL A 112 4.61 -4.78 16.11
N HIS A 113 4.35 -5.13 14.85
CA HIS A 113 3.09 -5.72 14.42
C HIS A 113 3.37 -6.91 13.51
N VAL A 114 2.59 -7.98 13.63
CA VAL A 114 2.67 -9.16 12.75
C VAL A 114 1.43 -9.18 11.88
N PHE A 115 1.65 -9.19 10.58
CA PHE A 115 0.62 -9.23 9.55
C PHE A 115 0.48 -10.66 9.00
N PRO A 116 -0.63 -10.95 8.33
CA PRO A 116 -0.85 -12.23 7.65
C PRO A 116 0.33 -12.69 6.79
N GLY A 117 0.51 -14.01 6.69
CA GLY A 117 1.65 -14.62 6.00
C GLY A 117 2.98 -14.56 6.77
N GLY A 118 2.94 -14.25 8.06
CA GLY A 118 4.14 -14.21 8.93
C GLY A 118 5.02 -12.99 8.67
N ILE A 119 4.43 -11.88 8.19
CA ILE A 119 5.17 -10.65 7.91
C ILE A 119 5.26 -9.81 9.17
N ARG A 120 6.46 -9.64 9.71
CA ARG A 120 6.71 -8.77 10.87
C ARG A 120 7.11 -7.39 10.38
N ALA A 121 6.39 -6.36 10.83
CA ALA A 121 6.77 -4.96 10.68
C ALA A 121 7.18 -4.37 12.03
N GLU A 122 8.31 -3.69 12.07
CA GLU A 122 8.88 -3.15 13.29
C GLU A 122 9.48 -1.77 13.07
N ARG A 123 9.11 -0.82 13.93
CA ARG A 123 9.67 0.53 13.93
C ARG A 123 10.99 0.55 14.71
N VAL A 124 12.10 0.84 14.04
CA VAL A 124 13.43 0.96 14.65
C VAL A 124 14.01 2.34 14.34
N GLY A 125 13.96 3.25 15.32
CA GLY A 125 14.37 4.65 15.12
C GLY A 125 13.50 5.35 14.06
N SER A 126 14.14 5.84 13.00
CA SER A 126 13.49 6.45 11.84
C SER A 126 12.91 5.43 10.85
N ASP A 127 13.31 4.17 10.94
CA ASP A 127 13.00 3.17 9.94
C ASP A 127 11.79 2.33 10.33
N LEU A 128 11.04 1.90 9.32
CA LEU A 128 10.14 0.76 9.41
C LEU A 128 10.82 -0.44 8.74
N ARG A 129 11.07 -1.50 9.49
CA ARG A 129 11.64 -2.75 8.96
C ARG A 129 10.51 -3.74 8.77
N ILE A 130 10.45 -4.37 7.60
CA ILE A 130 9.44 -5.39 7.28
C ILE A 130 10.15 -6.63 6.77
N VAL A 131 9.87 -7.79 7.36
CA VAL A 131 10.51 -9.05 7.01
C VAL A 131 9.53 -10.21 7.16
N ARG A 132 9.63 -11.20 6.28
CA ARG A 132 8.91 -12.48 6.42
C ARG A 132 9.68 -13.40 7.35
N GLN A 133 9.01 -13.94 8.36
CA GLN A 133 9.58 -14.94 9.27
C GLN A 133 9.67 -16.33 8.63
#